data_AF-A0A7K4NVW2-F1
#
_entry.id   AF-A0A7K4NVW2-F1
#
_cell.length_a   1.000
_cell.length_b   1.000
_cell.length_c   1.000
_cell.angle_alpha   90.00
_cell.angle_beta   90.00
_cell.angle_gamma   90.00
#
_symmetry.space_group_name_H-M   'P 1'
#
loop_
_entity.id
_entity.type
_entity.pdbx_description
1 polymer ?
#
loop_
_entity_poly.entity_id
_entity_poly.type
_entity_poly.pdbx_seq_one_letter_code
_entity_poly.pdbx_strand_id
1 'polypeptide(L)' 'MSDDDDSVLVETEDFQSWFDGDQVGIEFLADGVTKVINKEDFRDFCKFVSQTENEFILAEDQDNGEED' A
#
# COMPACT_ATOMS: atom_id res chain seq x y z
N MET A 1 11.07 7.40 28.03
CA MET A 1 9.92 7.56 27.12
C MET A 1 10.42 7.07 25.78
N SER A 2 10.34 5.78 25.58
CA SER A 2 10.83 5.08 24.38
C SER A 2 9.78 4.00 24.13
N ASP A 3 9.56 3.65 22.86
CA ASP A 3 8.70 2.55 22.37
C ASP A 3 7.26 2.92 21.90
N ASP A 4 7.07 3.95 21.06
CA ASP A 4 5.80 4.10 20.31
C ASP A 4 5.97 4.94 19.02
N ASP A 5 6.92 4.55 18.15
CA ASP A 5 7.04 5.11 16.79
C ASP A 5 7.34 4.01 15.74
N ASP A 6 7.52 2.76 16.18
CA ASP A 6 7.85 1.61 15.32
C ASP A 6 6.61 1.02 14.61
N SER A 7 5.44 1.59 14.86
CA SER A 7 4.16 1.16 14.30
C SER A 7 3.80 1.90 13.00
N VAL A 8 4.47 3.01 12.65
CA VAL A 8 4.21 3.72 11.37
C VAL A 8 4.82 2.94 10.21
N LEU A 9 3.98 2.52 9.26
CA LEU A 9 4.39 1.77 8.07
C LEU A 9 4.83 2.69 6.94
N VAL A 10 4.04 3.72 6.66
CA VAL A 10 4.27 4.70 5.59
C VAL A 10 3.68 6.03 6.02
N GLU A 11 4.43 7.11 5.85
CA GLU A 11 3.97 8.48 5.99
C GLU A 11 4.22 9.24 4.68
N THR A 12 3.18 9.91 4.18
CA THR A 12 3.23 10.77 2.99
C THR A 12 2.50 12.08 3.29
N GLU A 13 2.55 13.02 2.35
CA GLU A 13 1.85 14.31 2.48
C GLU A 13 0.31 14.15 2.50
N ASP A 14 -0.21 13.09 1.85
CA ASP A 14 -1.65 12.85 1.68
C ASP A 14 -2.21 11.86 2.71
N PHE A 15 -1.43 10.86 3.11
CA PHE A 15 -1.85 9.83 4.04
C PHE A 15 -0.70 9.31 4.91
N GLN A 16 -1.05 8.81 6.09
CA GLN A 16 -0.19 7.99 6.93
C GLN A 16 -0.82 6.63 7.19
N SER A 17 0.00 5.61 7.37
CA SER A 17 -0.45 4.27 7.73
C SER A 17 0.39 3.68 8.85
N TRP A 18 -0.25 2.87 9.67
CA TRP A 18 0.34 2.31 10.89
C TRP A 18 -0.20 0.91 11.18
N PHE A 19 0.51 0.16 12.01
CA PHE A 19 0.23 -1.22 12.36
C PHE A 19 0.05 -1.39 13.88
N ASP A 20 -1.08 -1.97 14.26
CA ASP A 20 -1.47 -2.21 15.67
C ASP A 20 -1.17 -3.64 16.16
N GLY A 21 -0.56 -4.47 15.31
CA GLY A 21 -0.35 -5.90 15.57
C GLY A 21 -1.32 -6.81 14.80
N ASP A 22 -2.61 -6.49 14.78
CA ASP A 22 -3.65 -7.28 14.07
C ASP A 22 -4.31 -6.51 12.91
N GLN A 23 -4.17 -5.20 12.90
CA GLN A 23 -4.84 -4.31 11.96
C GLN A 23 -3.87 -3.29 11.39
N VAL A 24 -4.18 -2.81 10.20
CA VAL A 24 -3.50 -1.70 9.53
C VAL A 24 -4.46 -0.51 9.51
N GLY A 25 -4.04 0.59 10.11
CA GLY A 25 -4.73 1.87 10.01
C GLY A 25 -4.17 2.69 8.86
N ILE A 26 -5.05 3.39 8.14
CA ILE A 26 -4.69 4.37 7.11
C ILE A 26 -5.48 5.64 7.40
N GLU A 27 -4.78 6.73 7.69
CA GLU A 27 -5.36 8.05 7.88
C GLU A 27 -5.09 8.94 6.67
N PHE A 28 -6.16 9.45 6.08
CA PHE A 28 -6.11 10.44 5.00
C PHE A 28 -6.07 11.83 5.62
N LEU A 29 -4.92 12.50 5.52
CA LEU A 29 -4.63 13.74 6.25
C LEU A 29 -5.48 14.91 5.76
N ALA A 30 -5.80 14.95 4.47
CA ALA A 30 -6.63 16.00 3.88
C ALA A 30 -8.08 15.97 4.39
N ASP A 31 -8.63 14.78 4.59
CA ASP A 31 -10.03 14.56 4.97
C ASP A 31 -10.20 14.28 6.48
N GLY A 32 -9.10 14.02 7.21
CA GLY A 32 -9.12 13.58 8.60
C GLY A 32 -9.84 12.23 8.79
N VAL A 33 -9.85 11.40 7.76
CA VAL A 33 -10.56 10.11 7.75
C VAL A 33 -9.60 8.98 8.05
N THR A 34 -9.88 8.20 9.07
CA THR A 34 -9.16 6.95 9.35
C THR A 34 -9.96 5.75 8.86
N LYS A 35 -9.30 4.88 8.09
CA LYS A 35 -9.77 3.55 7.71
C LYS A 35 -8.92 2.51 8.42
N VAL A 36 -9.57 1.48 8.94
CA VAL A 36 -8.90 0.34 9.59
C VAL A 36 -9.22 -0.90 8.78
N ILE A 37 -8.19 -1.64 8.41
CA ILE A 37 -8.25 -2.83 7.58
C ILE A 37 -7.57 -3.97 8.33
N ASN A 38 -8.16 -5.16 8.31
CA ASN A 38 -7.55 -6.33 8.92
C ASN A 38 -6.30 -6.75 8.15
N LYS A 39 -5.34 -7.36 8.85
CA LYS A 39 -4.06 -7.76 8.26
C LYS A 39 -4.18 -8.66 7.02
N GLU A 40 -5.16 -9.56 7.00
CA GLU A 40 -5.37 -10.47 5.87
C GLU A 40 -5.81 -9.71 4.61
N ASP A 41 -6.80 -8.81 4.75
CA ASP A 41 -7.28 -7.98 3.66
C ASP A 41 -6.19 -7.03 3.14
N PHE A 42 -5.40 -6.43 4.04
CA PHE A 42 -4.28 -5.59 3.65
C PHE A 42 -3.23 -6.39 2.87
N ARG A 43 -2.92 -7.62 3.30
CA ARG A 43 -1.99 -8.50 2.60
C ARG A 43 -2.50 -8.87 1.20
N ASP A 44 -3.79 -9.17 1.07
CA ASP A 44 -4.37 -9.51 -0.22
C ASP A 44 -4.45 -8.29 -1.15
N PHE A 45 -4.71 -7.10 -0.60
CA PHE A 45 -4.60 -5.85 -1.34
C PHE A 45 -3.18 -5.60 -1.85
N CYS A 46 -2.15 -5.74 -1.00
CA CYS A 46 -0.75 -5.60 -1.44
C CYS A 46 -0.39 -6.61 -2.52
N LYS A 47 -0.81 -7.88 -2.38
CA LYS A 47 -0.59 -8.89 -3.43
C LYS A 47 -1.28 -8.52 -4.73
N PHE A 48 -2.52 -8.03 -4.67
CA PHE A 48 -3.26 -7.57 -5.83
C PHE A 48 -2.51 -6.44 -6.54
N VAL A 49 -2.11 -5.40 -5.81
CA VAL A 49 -1.35 -4.28 -6.38
C VAL A 49 -0.05 -4.76 -7.01
N SER A 50 0.74 -5.61 -6.34
CA SER A 50 1.99 -6.13 -6.90
C SER A 50 1.78 -7.06 -8.11
N GLN A 51 0.70 -7.83 -8.14
CA GLN A 51 0.35 -8.63 -9.32
C GLN A 51 -0.04 -7.74 -10.50
N THR A 52 -0.85 -6.70 -10.25
CA THR A 52 -1.24 -5.74 -11.28
C THR A 52 -0.04 -4.92 -11.76
N GLU A 53 0.88 -4.51 -10.87
CA GLU A 53 2.11 -3.82 -11.24
C GLU A 53 2.98 -4.70 -12.15
N ASN A 54 3.14 -5.98 -11.81
CA ASN A 54 3.85 -6.94 -12.66
C ASN A 54 3.16 -7.16 -14.01
N GLU A 55 1.83 -7.25 -14.05
CA GLU A 55 1.06 -7.41 -15.29
C GLU A 55 1.18 -6.17 -16.18
N PHE A 56 1.23 -4.97 -15.59
CA PHE A 56 1.39 -3.71 -16.30
C PHE A 56 2.80 -3.56 -16.90
N ILE A 57 3.84 -3.91 -16.15
CA ILE A 57 5.23 -3.92 -16.64
C ILE A 57 5.38 -4.94 -17.77
N LEU A 58 4.83 -6.14 -17.61
CA LEU A 58 4.89 -7.17 -18.65
C LEU A 58 4.12 -6.78 -19.93
N ALA A 59 3.01 -6.05 -19.80
CA ALA A 59 2.28 -5.51 -20.95
C ALA A 59 3.05 -4.39 -21.66
N GLU A 60 3.77 -3.54 -20.93
CA GLU A 60 4.64 -2.51 -21.48
C GLU A 60 5.87 -3.12 -22.18
N ASP A 61 6.49 -4.14 -21.58
CA ASP A 61 7.62 -4.89 -22.18
C ASP A 61 7.19 -5.68 -23.44
N GLN A 62 5.92 -6.11 -23.55
CA GLN A 62 5.39 -6.78 -24.74
C GLN A 62 5.02 -5.83 -25.89
N ASP A 63 4.82 -4.53 -25.63
CA ASP A 63 4.48 -3.53 -26.67
C ASP A 63 5.73 -2.94 -27.35
N ASN A 64 6.91 -3.07 -26.73
CA ASN A 64 8.15 -2.46 -27.23
C ASN A 64 9.00 -3.38 -28.13
N GLY A 65 8.41 -4.41 -28.75
CA GLY A 65 9.12 -5.47 -29.47
C GLY A 65 8.51 -5.95 -30.79
N GLU A 66 7.47 -5.32 -31.31
CA GLU A 66 6.88 -5.69 -32.61
C GLU A 66 6.63 -4.46 -33.49
N GLU A 67 7.72 -3.90 -34.02
CA GLU A 67 7.67 -3.08 -35.23
C GLU A 67 8.70 -3.62 -36.25
N ASP A 68 8.17 -3.93 -37.43
CA ASP A 68 8.73 -4.57 -38.65
C ASP A 68 10.09 -4.03 -39.16
#